data_AF-A0A7S2AXA0-F1
#
_entry.id   AF-A0A7S2AXA0-F1
#
_cell.length_a   1.000
_cell.length_b   1.000
_cell.length_c   1.000
_cell.angle_alpha   90.00
_cell.angle_beta   90.00
_cell.angle_gamma   90.00
#
_symmetry.space_group_name_H-M   'P 1'
#
loop_
_entity.id
_entity.type
_entity.pdbx_description
1 polymer ?
#
loop_
_entity_poly.entity_id
_entity_poly.type
_entity_poly.pdbx_seq_one_letter_code
_entity_poly.pdbx_strand_id
1 'polypeptide(L)'
;VGTWDDWEPAEMDWNAGAQCFESYLVMGDGGCESFKILLEGDWDRCIYPDCKDATPWMKHDIMGPNDGGMDEEWTIGIDERDDPAEGTRYRVHMSVFPGGEPKKISWEIVKQESTASDDEAVEEGEVDSQVEGSEPPAAGACDAPRKV
;
A
#
# COMPACT_ATOMS: atom_id res chain seq x y z
N VAL A 1 3.89 -3.62 14.44
CA VAL A 1 4.69 -4.80 14.84
C VAL A 1 4.53 -5.90 13.80
N GLY A 2 5.50 -5.95 12.92
CA GLY A 2 5.73 -6.99 11.94
C GLY A 2 7.08 -6.75 11.27
N THR A 3 7.45 -7.60 10.33
CA THR A 3 8.75 -7.48 9.65
C THR A 3 8.90 -6.20 8.82
N TRP A 4 7.81 -5.59 8.36
CA TRP A 4 7.80 -4.33 7.60
C TRP A 4 8.06 -3.07 8.44
N ASP A 5 7.89 -3.14 9.77
CA ASP A 5 8.04 -1.99 10.68
C ASP A 5 9.16 -2.19 11.71
N ASP A 6 10.11 -3.10 11.45
CA ASP A 6 11.17 -3.52 12.39
C ASP A 6 10.61 -3.97 13.76
N TRP A 7 9.35 -4.44 13.77
CA TRP A 7 8.52 -4.76 14.94
C TRP A 7 8.08 -3.57 15.82
N GLU A 8 8.17 -2.32 15.34
CA GLU A 8 7.70 -1.14 16.09
C GLU A 8 6.16 -1.10 16.27
N PRO A 9 5.63 -0.67 17.42
CA PRO A 9 4.19 -0.57 17.64
C PRO A 9 3.48 0.45 16.73
N ALA A 10 2.42 -0.01 16.06
CA ALA A 10 1.51 0.81 15.26
C ALA A 10 0.07 0.58 15.74
N GLU A 11 -0.72 1.65 15.83
CA GLU A 11 -2.13 1.56 16.23
C GLU A 11 -2.99 0.94 15.10
N MET A 12 -4.18 0.43 15.46
CA MET A 12 -5.17 -0.09 14.52
C MET A 12 -6.46 0.73 14.59
N ASP A 13 -7.02 1.10 13.44
CA ASP A 13 -8.27 1.85 13.32
C ASP A 13 -9.48 0.98 13.67
N TRP A 14 -10.39 1.46 14.52
CA TRP A 14 -11.62 0.74 14.85
C TRP A 14 -12.73 0.98 13.80
N ASN A 15 -13.03 -0.04 12.99
CA ASN A 15 -14.19 -0.04 12.10
C ASN A 15 -15.45 -0.52 12.84
N ALA A 16 -16.17 0.44 13.42
CA ALA A 16 -17.45 0.20 14.11
C ALA A 16 -18.55 -0.45 13.23
N GLY A 17 -18.48 -0.32 11.90
CA GLY A 17 -19.44 -0.89 10.97
C GLY A 17 -19.19 -2.38 10.67
N ALA A 18 -17.93 -2.80 10.66
CA ALA A 18 -17.51 -4.18 10.45
C ALA A 18 -17.23 -4.96 11.75
N GLN A 19 -17.15 -4.26 12.88
CA GLN A 19 -16.72 -4.80 14.18
C GLN A 19 -15.32 -5.43 14.13
N CYS A 20 -14.38 -4.73 13.50
CA CYS A 20 -12.97 -5.11 13.42
C CYS A 20 -12.05 -3.92 13.68
N PHE A 21 -10.82 -4.23 14.07
CA PHE A 21 -9.68 -3.32 13.98
C PHE A 21 -9.00 -3.53 12.62
N GLU A 22 -8.66 -2.43 11.95
CA GLU A 22 -8.00 -2.41 10.64
C GLU A 22 -6.57 -1.85 10.77
N SER A 23 -5.63 -2.42 10.03
CA SER A 23 -4.28 -1.85 9.84
C SER A 23 -3.78 -2.12 8.43
N TYR A 24 -2.71 -1.44 8.01
CA TYR A 24 -2.20 -1.50 6.64
C TYR A 24 -0.69 -1.68 6.61
N LEU A 25 -0.25 -2.56 5.72
CA LEU A 25 1.16 -2.78 5.39
C LEU A 25 1.35 -2.76 3.86
N VAL A 26 2.60 -2.62 3.45
CA VAL A 26 3.01 -2.69 2.04
C VAL A 26 4.05 -3.81 1.93
N MET A 27 3.88 -4.68 0.94
CA MET A 27 4.77 -5.83 0.71
C MET A 27 6.19 -5.37 0.37
N GLY A 28 7.19 -5.82 1.15
CA GLY A 28 8.60 -5.68 0.81
C GLY A 28 9.04 -6.55 -0.38
N ASP A 29 10.32 -6.44 -0.75
CA ASP A 29 10.95 -7.21 -1.83
C ASP A 29 11.11 -8.71 -1.50
N GLY A 30 11.08 -9.07 -0.21
CA GLY A 30 11.12 -10.46 0.27
C GLY A 30 9.88 -11.30 -0.08
N GLY A 31 8.75 -10.68 -0.45
CA GLY A 31 7.53 -11.39 -0.86
C GLY A 31 6.78 -12.12 0.26
N CYS A 32 7.17 -11.94 1.53
CA CYS A 32 6.37 -12.33 2.69
C CYS A 32 6.62 -11.40 3.88
N GLU A 33 5.61 -11.27 4.74
CA GLU A 33 5.64 -10.37 5.90
C GLU A 33 4.94 -11.02 7.10
N SER A 34 5.60 -11.05 8.26
CA SER A 34 5.13 -11.73 9.47
C SER A 34 4.76 -10.75 10.59
N PHE A 35 3.71 -11.02 11.37
CA PHE A 35 3.20 -10.11 12.40
C PHE A 35 2.49 -10.76 13.60
N LYS A 36 2.30 -9.92 14.63
CA LYS A 36 1.54 -10.16 15.86
C LYS A 36 0.70 -8.91 16.16
N ILE A 37 -0.23 -8.96 17.12
CA ILE A 37 -1.02 -7.79 17.54
C ILE A 37 -0.79 -7.54 19.03
N LEU A 38 -0.34 -6.33 19.39
CA LEU A 38 -0.14 -5.94 20.79
C LEU A 38 -1.40 -5.29 21.36
N LEU A 39 -1.90 -5.78 22.50
CA LEU A 39 -3.01 -5.14 23.19
C LEU A 39 -2.50 -3.89 23.94
N GLU A 40 -2.96 -2.71 23.52
CA GLU A 40 -2.51 -1.40 24.05
C GLU A 40 -1.00 -1.14 23.88
N GLY A 41 -0.37 -1.76 22.87
CA GLY A 41 1.07 -1.59 22.58
C GLY A 41 2.01 -2.36 23.52
N ASP A 42 1.47 -3.25 24.36
CA ASP A 42 2.20 -3.98 25.38
C ASP A 42 2.65 -5.38 24.89
N TRP A 43 3.95 -5.66 25.01
CA TRP A 43 4.56 -6.94 24.62
C TRP A 43 4.24 -8.08 25.60
N ASP A 44 3.93 -7.78 26.86
CA ASP A 44 3.45 -8.79 27.83
C ASP A 44 1.98 -9.21 27.53
N ARG A 45 1.37 -8.64 26.49
CA ARG A 45 -0.04 -8.80 26.10
C ARG A 45 -0.20 -9.02 24.58
N CYS A 46 0.71 -9.81 23.99
CA CYS A 46 0.66 -10.24 22.60
C CYS A 46 -0.58 -11.12 22.31
N ILE A 47 -1.22 -10.86 21.18
CA ILE A 47 -2.25 -11.70 20.54
C ILE A 47 -1.62 -12.30 19.29
N TYR A 48 -1.65 -13.63 19.17
CA TYR A 48 -0.83 -14.41 18.22
C TYR A 48 -1.52 -15.76 17.88
N PRO A 49 -1.12 -16.50 16.83
CA PRO A 49 -1.69 -17.81 16.49
C PRO A 49 -1.16 -18.97 17.36
N ASP A 50 -1.84 -20.13 17.34
CA ASP A 50 -1.36 -21.37 17.98
C ASP A 50 -0.20 -22.07 17.26
N CYS A 51 0.21 -21.56 16.09
CA CYS A 51 1.26 -22.12 15.26
C CYS A 51 1.98 -21.04 14.43
N LYS A 52 3.26 -21.27 14.12
CA LYS A 52 4.06 -20.42 13.23
C LYS A 52 3.52 -20.41 11.80
N ASP A 53 3.70 -19.28 11.11
CA ASP A 53 3.35 -19.10 9.69
C ASP A 53 1.85 -19.34 9.43
N ALA A 54 1.02 -18.90 10.37
CA ALA A 54 -0.42 -19.07 10.30
C ALA A 54 -1.04 -18.14 9.26
N THR A 55 -1.92 -18.69 8.42
CA THR A 55 -2.71 -17.91 7.45
C THR A 55 -4.22 -18.06 7.70
N PRO A 56 -5.05 -17.12 7.25
CA PRO A 56 -6.52 -17.23 7.24
C PRO A 56 -7.05 -18.41 6.40
N TRP A 57 -6.18 -19.06 5.66
CA TRP A 57 -6.47 -20.15 4.73
C TRP A 57 -6.27 -21.55 5.33
N MET A 58 -5.58 -21.64 6.47
CA MET A 58 -5.39 -22.87 7.26
C MET A 58 -6.14 -22.80 8.60
N LYS A 59 -6.38 -23.95 9.24
CA LYS A 59 -6.86 -23.96 10.63
C LYS A 59 -5.69 -23.60 11.54
N HIS A 60 -5.85 -22.50 12.26
CA HIS A 60 -5.13 -22.12 13.47
C HIS A 60 -6.17 -21.65 14.51
N ASP A 61 -5.79 -21.58 15.78
CA ASP A 61 -6.58 -20.96 16.85
C ASP A 61 -5.88 -19.66 17.31
N ILE A 62 -6.60 -18.71 17.92
CA ILE A 62 -6.02 -17.44 18.40
C ILE A 62 -5.67 -17.56 19.89
N MET A 63 -4.47 -17.12 20.23
CA MET A 63 -3.85 -17.18 21.54
C MET A 63 -3.58 -15.78 22.10
N GLY A 64 -3.32 -15.70 23.41
CA GLY A 64 -3.14 -14.44 24.13
C GLY A 64 -4.45 -13.81 24.63
N PRO A 65 -4.43 -12.55 25.12
CA PRO A 65 -3.25 -11.71 25.30
C PRO A 65 -2.33 -12.22 26.42
N ASN A 66 -1.05 -12.48 26.14
CA ASN A 66 -0.02 -12.82 27.13
C ASN A 66 1.42 -12.61 26.57
N ASP A 67 2.44 -13.00 27.34
CA ASP A 67 3.88 -12.92 27.06
C ASP A 67 4.44 -14.11 26.23
N GLY A 68 3.56 -14.95 25.69
CA GLY A 68 3.90 -16.09 24.83
C GLY A 68 3.99 -15.73 23.34
N GLY A 69 4.09 -16.76 22.50
CA GLY A 69 4.15 -16.58 21.05
C GLY A 69 5.51 -16.04 20.57
N MET A 70 6.61 -16.71 20.94
CA MET A 70 7.96 -16.23 20.60
C MET A 70 8.25 -16.32 19.11
N ASP A 71 7.92 -17.46 18.49
CA ASP A 71 8.16 -17.77 17.07
C ASP A 71 6.84 -18.02 16.30
N GLU A 72 5.70 -17.73 16.93
CA GLU A 72 4.36 -17.93 16.39
C GLU A 72 3.80 -16.62 15.79
N GLU A 73 4.05 -16.40 14.50
CA GLU A 73 3.52 -15.27 13.72
C GLU A 73 2.37 -15.67 12.79
N TRP A 74 1.48 -14.72 12.47
CA TRP A 74 0.77 -14.77 11.19
C TRP A 74 1.69 -14.27 10.09
N THR A 75 1.67 -14.91 8.91
CA THR A 75 2.53 -14.51 7.78
C THR A 75 1.71 -14.35 6.50
N ILE A 76 1.84 -13.19 5.84
CA ILE A 76 1.27 -12.89 4.52
C ILE A 76 2.27 -13.29 3.44
N GLY A 77 1.79 -13.81 2.30
CA GLY A 77 2.59 -14.08 1.10
C GLY A 77 3.13 -15.50 0.98
N ILE A 78 2.98 -16.32 2.03
CA ILE A 78 3.32 -17.75 2.02
C ILE A 78 2.24 -18.64 1.40
N ASP A 79 1.03 -18.11 1.16
CA ASP A 79 -0.06 -18.81 0.48
C ASP A 79 -0.27 -18.24 -0.93
N GLU A 80 -0.47 -19.12 -1.91
CA GLU A 80 -0.69 -18.76 -3.33
C GLU A 80 -1.89 -17.79 -3.54
N ARG A 81 -2.81 -17.69 -2.58
CA ARG A 81 -3.96 -16.77 -2.61
C ARG A 81 -3.65 -15.33 -2.19
N ASP A 82 -2.48 -15.08 -1.61
CA ASP A 82 -2.13 -13.74 -1.12
C ASP A 82 -1.60 -12.80 -2.22
N ASP A 83 -1.16 -13.34 -3.37
CA ASP A 83 -0.58 -12.60 -4.52
C ASP A 83 0.52 -11.57 -4.14
N PRO A 84 1.64 -12.01 -3.53
CA PRO A 84 2.63 -11.14 -2.89
C PRO A 84 3.59 -10.46 -3.87
N ALA A 85 3.09 -9.51 -4.67
CA ALA A 85 3.94 -8.61 -5.44
C ALA A 85 4.48 -7.45 -4.57
N GLU A 86 5.76 -7.09 -4.74
CA GLU A 86 6.39 -5.92 -4.12
C GLU A 86 5.52 -4.66 -4.30
N GLY A 87 5.35 -3.88 -3.23
CA GLY A 87 4.50 -2.68 -3.25
C GLY A 87 2.99 -2.95 -3.12
N THR A 88 2.54 -4.22 -3.10
CA THR A 88 1.13 -4.55 -2.84
C THR A 88 0.74 -4.10 -1.44
N ARG A 89 -0.32 -3.28 -1.34
CA ARG A 89 -0.86 -2.84 -0.05
C ARG A 89 -1.91 -3.83 0.45
N TYR A 90 -1.69 -4.37 1.64
CA TYR A 90 -2.67 -5.19 2.33
C TYR A 90 -3.41 -4.39 3.39
N ARG A 91 -4.66 -4.78 3.65
CA ARG A 91 -5.40 -4.40 4.85
C ARG A 91 -5.58 -5.62 5.74
N VAL A 92 -5.03 -5.57 6.95
CA VAL A 92 -5.21 -6.57 8.00
C VAL A 92 -6.45 -6.22 8.82
N HIS A 93 -7.28 -7.22 9.11
CA HIS A 93 -8.49 -7.14 9.91
C HIS A 93 -8.38 -8.06 11.13
N MET A 94 -8.48 -7.50 12.34
CA MET A 94 -8.82 -8.27 13.55
C MET A 94 -10.31 -8.07 13.86
N SER A 95 -11.15 -9.02 13.46
CA SER A 95 -12.55 -9.04 13.90
C SER A 95 -12.67 -9.49 15.35
N VAL A 96 -13.63 -8.92 16.09
CA VAL A 96 -13.87 -9.22 17.51
C VAL A 96 -15.30 -9.71 17.78
N PHE A 97 -15.50 -10.37 18.92
CA PHE A 97 -16.82 -10.62 19.48
C PHE A 97 -17.37 -9.34 20.17
N PRO A 98 -18.69 -9.28 20.47
CA PRO A 98 -19.27 -8.14 21.19
C PRO A 98 -18.68 -7.86 22.58
N GLY A 99 -17.91 -8.79 23.16
CA GLY A 99 -17.14 -8.61 24.40
C GLY A 99 -15.75 -8.00 24.20
N GLY A 100 -15.32 -7.73 22.96
CA GLY A 100 -13.97 -7.25 22.61
C GLY A 100 -12.94 -8.37 22.36
N GLU A 101 -13.28 -9.62 22.64
CA GLU A 101 -12.42 -10.79 22.44
C GLU A 101 -12.07 -10.99 20.95
N PRO A 102 -10.80 -11.25 20.57
CA PRO A 102 -10.41 -11.59 19.21
C PRO A 102 -11.17 -12.80 18.68
N LYS A 103 -11.65 -12.70 17.42
CA LYS A 103 -12.50 -13.72 16.79
C LYS A 103 -11.88 -14.36 15.55
N LYS A 104 -11.26 -13.54 14.70
CA LYS A 104 -10.58 -13.98 13.46
C LYS A 104 -9.65 -12.87 12.96
N ILE A 105 -8.43 -13.26 12.57
CA ILE A 105 -7.54 -12.46 11.71
C ILE A 105 -7.77 -12.80 10.24
N SER A 106 -7.80 -11.79 9.38
CA SER A 106 -7.69 -11.96 7.92
C SER A 106 -7.16 -10.71 7.23
N TRP A 107 -6.70 -10.87 5.99
CA TRP A 107 -6.22 -9.76 5.17
C TRP A 107 -6.83 -9.79 3.76
N GLU A 108 -6.73 -8.66 3.06
CA GLU A 108 -7.13 -8.48 1.67
C GLU A 108 -6.21 -7.46 0.97
N ILE A 109 -6.12 -7.54 -0.36
CA ILE A 109 -5.38 -6.57 -1.18
C ILE A 109 -6.21 -5.30 -1.36
N VAL A 110 -5.64 -4.16 -1.01
CA VAL A 110 -6.24 -2.83 -1.19
C VAL A 110 -5.86 -2.30 -2.57
N LYS A 111 -6.80 -2.37 -3.51
CA LYS A 111 -6.66 -1.66 -4.79
C LYS A 111 -6.70 -0.16 -4.53
N GLN A 112 -5.66 0.56 -4.96
CA GLN A 112 -5.74 2.02 -5.03
C GLN A 112 -6.72 2.40 -6.14
N GLU A 113 -7.83 3.04 -5.76
CA GLU A 113 -8.69 3.69 -6.74
C GLU A 113 -7.97 4.94 -7.24
N SER A 114 -7.51 4.90 -8.49
CA SER A 114 -6.79 6.01 -9.12
C SER A 114 -7.69 7.23 -9.28
N THR A 115 -7.71 8.11 -8.27
CA THR A 115 -8.26 9.46 -8.40
C THR A 115 -7.37 10.24 -9.35
N ALA A 116 -7.67 10.18 -10.64
CA ALA A 116 -7.06 11.06 -11.63
C ALA A 116 -7.38 12.50 -11.23
N SER A 117 -6.35 13.30 -10.98
CA SER A 117 -6.51 14.75 -10.90
C SER A 117 -6.80 15.26 -12.31
N ASP A 118 -8.00 15.80 -12.53
CA ASP A 118 -8.27 16.65 -13.69
C ASP A 118 -7.38 17.90 -13.58
N ASP A 119 -6.29 17.92 -14.34
CA ASP A 119 -5.39 19.06 -14.47
C ASP A 119 -6.09 20.10 -15.36
N GLU A 120 -6.66 21.14 -14.75
CA GLU A 120 -7.52 22.11 -15.45
C GLU A 120 -6.69 22.98 -16.43
N ALA A 121 -6.71 22.57 -17.70
CA ALA A 121 -5.98 23.25 -18.77
C ALA A 121 -6.57 24.65 -19.05
N VAL A 122 -5.87 25.70 -18.60
CA VAL A 122 -6.23 27.09 -18.86
C VAL A 122 -5.90 27.46 -20.31
N GLU A 123 -6.91 27.83 -21.11
CA GLU A 123 -6.70 28.47 -22.42
C GLU A 123 -6.10 29.86 -22.24
N GLU A 124 -4.87 30.10 -22.74
CA GLU A 124 -4.38 31.46 -22.97
C GLU A 124 -4.78 31.93 -24.38
N GLY A 125 -5.43 33.11 -24.42
CA GLY A 125 -6.23 33.54 -25.56
C GLY A 125 -5.49 34.19 -26.73
N GLU A 126 -6.16 34.16 -27.87
CA GLU A 126 -5.78 34.76 -29.15
C GLU A 126 -5.69 36.31 -29.09
N VAL A 127 -4.63 36.89 -29.67
CA VAL A 127 -4.53 38.32 -29.99
C VAL A 127 -3.99 38.49 -31.40
N ASP A 128 -4.86 38.89 -32.33
CA ASP A 128 -4.49 39.31 -33.69
C ASP A 128 -4.13 40.81 -33.74
N SER A 129 -3.18 41.18 -34.62
CA SER A 129 -2.95 42.57 -35.05
C SER A 129 -2.14 42.64 -36.37
N GLN A 130 -2.83 42.70 -37.51
CA GLN A 130 -2.28 43.20 -38.80
C GLN A 130 -2.05 44.74 -38.74
N VAL A 131 -1.44 45.51 -39.66
CA VAL A 131 -0.83 45.42 -41.03
C VAL A 131 0.10 46.67 -41.19
N GLU A 132 1.02 46.97 -42.13
CA GLU A 132 1.55 46.53 -43.46
C GLU A 132 3.06 46.91 -43.48
N GLY A 133 3.86 46.59 -44.53
CA GLY A 133 5.20 47.18 -44.69
C GLY A 133 5.98 47.06 -46.01
N SER A 134 5.37 46.86 -47.19
CA SER A 134 5.92 47.20 -48.53
C SER A 134 7.22 46.52 -49.08
N GLU A 135 7.01 45.55 -49.98
CA GLU A 135 7.75 45.10 -51.20
C GLU A 135 9.32 44.96 -51.34
N PRO A 136 9.79 44.02 -52.23
CA PRO A 136 11.21 43.68 -52.51
C PRO A 136 11.77 44.48 -53.74
N PRO A 137 12.93 44.20 -54.43
CA PRO A 137 13.77 42.98 -54.56
C PRO A 137 15.32 43.26 -54.52
N ALA A 138 16.29 42.43 -54.97
CA ALA A 138 16.29 41.22 -55.80
C ALA A 138 17.54 40.30 -55.65
N ALA A 139 17.42 39.05 -56.14
CA ALA A 139 18.41 38.18 -56.78
C ALA A 139 19.84 37.99 -56.20
N GLY A 140 20.19 36.71 -55.94
CA GLY A 140 21.58 36.24 -55.79
C GLY A 140 21.65 34.73 -55.56
N ALA A 141 22.40 33.99 -56.38
CA ALA A 141 22.49 32.53 -56.30
C ALA A 141 23.92 32.02 -56.61
N CYS A 142 24.43 31.08 -55.80
CA CYS A 142 25.22 29.92 -56.25
C CYS A 142 25.68 29.02 -55.07
N ASP A 143 25.86 27.73 -55.40
CA ASP A 143 26.80 26.72 -54.91
C ASP A 143 27.21 26.58 -53.42
N ALA A 144 27.09 25.34 -52.95
CA ALA A 144 27.94 24.77 -51.89
C ALA A 144 29.33 24.41 -52.47
N PRO A 145 30.33 24.01 -51.65
CA PRO A 145 30.47 22.56 -51.45
C PRO A 145 31.18 22.07 -50.17
N ARG A 146 31.03 20.75 -49.98
CA ARG A 146 32.00 19.77 -49.45
C ARG A 146 32.32 19.67 -47.95
N LYS A 147 32.46 18.40 -47.58
CA LYS A 147 33.04 17.87 -46.34
C LYS A 147 34.54 18.16 -46.24
N VAL A 148 35.03 18.18 -45.01
CA VAL A 148 36.30 17.55 -44.61
C VAL A 148 35.97 16.26 -43.85
#